data_AF-A0A540WX93-F1
#
_entry.id   AF-A0A540WX93-F1
#
_cell.length_a   1.000
_cell.length_b   1.000
_cell.length_c   1.000
_cell.angle_alpha   90.00
_cell.angle_beta   90.00
_cell.angle_gamma   90.00
#
_symmetry.space_group_name_H-M   'P 1'
#
loop_
_entity.id
_entity.type
_entity.pdbx_description
1 polymer ?
#
loop_
_entity_poly.entity_id
_entity_poly.type
_entity_poly.pdbx_seq_one_letter_code
_entity_poly.pdbx_strand_id
1 'polypeptide(L)'
;MSPASASSRSASVAPWFGAVVVLQFAHLFAVATAAPERLALVHDVAGWVSGLLAVAGTFAAASAFVSGDYLRKVWGGLTAGAALSLVSAALRSYWLHTVPDVAFTASPLLPYRMVAVVLANIATTYALVLLAMTYRQSGLQPPSSPRTKALWAVTAIAALAVGIPSLVTEVRNLASGVNSAPSAVISLASTLADMTTIFLVAPILSVAYMLRGGRLAWVWWAMGLSGATWLLYDARVWLAPLLPGDAAHGAELLRTLRTSGLVLLGLAGWLQRSALGPQKVEAPEASLNTSAGMS
;
A
#
# COMPACT_ATOMS: atom_id res chain seq x y z
N MET A 1 -16.03 46.25 -9.04
CA MET A 1 -15.26 45.28 -9.83
C MET A 1 -14.97 44.09 -8.94
N SER A 2 -15.68 42.97 -9.12
CA SER A 2 -15.43 41.75 -8.33
C SER A 2 -14.10 41.13 -8.78
N PRO A 3 -13.19 40.78 -7.86
CA PRO A 3 -11.96 40.10 -8.23
C PRO A 3 -12.35 38.75 -8.83
N ALA A 4 -11.95 38.52 -10.09
CA ALA A 4 -12.13 37.25 -10.76
C ALA A 4 -11.42 36.18 -9.93
N SER A 5 -12.19 35.23 -9.38
CA SER A 5 -11.61 34.08 -8.69
C SER A 5 -10.79 33.30 -9.72
N ALA A 6 -9.47 33.41 -9.60
CA ALA A 6 -8.56 32.61 -10.40
C ALA A 6 -8.83 31.15 -10.03
N SER A 7 -9.59 30.45 -10.87
CA SER A 7 -9.86 29.03 -10.69
C SER A 7 -8.50 28.33 -10.73
N SER A 8 -8.03 27.85 -9.57
CA SER A 8 -6.84 27.03 -9.53
C SER A 8 -7.19 25.77 -10.30
N ARG A 9 -6.69 25.64 -11.54
CA ARG A 9 -6.87 24.41 -12.31
C ARG A 9 -6.33 23.27 -11.46
N SER A 10 -7.23 22.39 -11.03
CA SER A 10 -6.85 21.18 -10.30
C SER A 10 -5.87 20.42 -11.20
N ALA A 11 -4.62 20.28 -10.75
CA ALA A 11 -3.62 19.51 -11.48
C ALA A 11 -4.16 18.08 -11.67
N SER A 12 -4.25 17.63 -12.92
CA SER A 12 -4.80 16.32 -13.25
C SER A 12 -3.95 15.22 -12.60
N VAL A 13 -4.61 14.27 -11.93
CA VAL A 13 -3.96 13.08 -11.36
C VAL A 13 -3.83 11.94 -12.37
N ALA A 14 -4.49 12.04 -13.53
CA ALA A 14 -4.56 10.99 -14.53
C ALA A 14 -3.18 10.50 -15.03
N PRO A 15 -2.18 11.38 -15.27
CA PRO A 15 -0.85 10.92 -15.71
C PRO A 15 -0.18 9.99 -14.70
N TRP A 16 -0.40 10.21 -13.41
CA TRP A 16 0.20 9.41 -12.35
C TRP A 16 -0.40 8.01 -12.28
N PHE A 17 -1.73 7.90 -12.36
CA PHE A 17 -2.39 6.59 -12.47
C PHE A 17 -2.03 5.88 -13.77
N GLY A 18 -1.90 6.62 -14.88
CA GLY A 18 -1.40 6.09 -16.14
C GLY A 18 -0.01 5.46 -16.00
N ALA A 19 0.90 6.11 -15.27
CA ALA A 19 2.23 5.57 -14.99
C ALA A 19 2.19 4.26 -14.18
N VAL A 20 1.29 4.14 -13.18
CA VAL A 20 1.09 2.89 -12.44
C VAL A 20 0.64 1.77 -13.37
N VAL A 21 -0.34 2.06 -14.22
CA VAL A 21 -0.87 1.10 -15.20
C VAL A 21 0.22 0.65 -16.18
N VAL A 22 1.02 1.58 -16.71
CA VAL A 22 2.14 1.27 -17.60
C VAL A 22 3.17 0.37 -16.91
N LEU A 23 3.56 0.67 -15.66
CA LEU A 23 4.49 -0.15 -14.90
C LEU A 23 3.95 -1.56 -14.64
N GLN A 24 2.66 -1.68 -14.31
CA GLN A 24 2.01 -2.97 -14.12
C GLN A 24 1.99 -3.79 -15.42
N PHE A 25 1.62 -3.17 -16.55
CA PHE A 25 1.62 -3.87 -17.84
C PHE A 25 3.02 -4.25 -18.30
N ALA A 26 4.02 -3.39 -18.07
CA ALA A 26 5.41 -3.70 -18.37
C ALA A 26 5.89 -4.92 -17.57
N HIS A 27 5.56 -4.99 -16.27
CA HIS A 27 5.90 -6.15 -15.45
C HIS A 27 5.15 -7.42 -15.90
N LEU A 28 3.84 -7.32 -16.14
CA LEU A 28 3.04 -8.43 -16.64
C LEU A 28 3.55 -8.98 -17.97
N PHE A 29 3.85 -8.09 -18.92
CA PHE A 29 4.40 -8.46 -20.21
C PHE A 29 5.78 -9.12 -20.08
N ALA A 30 6.65 -8.57 -19.23
CA ALA A 30 7.96 -9.17 -18.97
C ALA A 30 7.85 -10.58 -18.38
N VAL A 31 6.91 -10.83 -17.47
CA VAL A 31 6.66 -12.16 -16.90
C VAL A 31 6.07 -13.12 -17.94
N ALA A 32 5.11 -12.66 -18.74
CA ALA A 32 4.46 -13.48 -19.77
C ALA A 32 5.40 -13.92 -20.90
N THR A 33 6.48 -13.17 -21.13
CA THR A 33 7.43 -13.42 -22.25
C THR A 33 8.79 -13.92 -21.80
N ALA A 34 9.12 -13.83 -20.51
CA ALA A 34 10.39 -14.31 -19.99
C ALA A 34 10.46 -15.84 -19.96
N ALA A 35 11.65 -16.36 -20.28
CA ALA A 35 11.97 -17.75 -20.02
C ALA A 35 11.94 -18.05 -18.50
N PRO A 36 11.54 -19.27 -18.07
CA PRO A 36 11.35 -19.60 -16.65
C PRO A 36 12.54 -19.23 -15.74
N GLU A 37 13.76 -19.44 -16.22
CA GLU A 37 14.99 -19.15 -15.50
C GLU A 37 15.23 -17.64 -15.25
N ARG A 38 14.56 -16.76 -16.01
CA ARG A 38 14.66 -15.30 -15.85
C ARG A 38 13.56 -14.70 -14.98
N LEU A 39 12.52 -15.46 -14.65
CA LEU A 39 11.36 -14.95 -13.91
C LEU A 39 11.77 -14.34 -12.55
N ALA A 40 12.68 -15.01 -11.83
CA ALA A 40 13.17 -14.52 -10.55
C ALA A 40 13.79 -13.11 -10.68
N LEU A 41 14.66 -12.90 -11.67
CA LEU A 41 15.27 -11.60 -11.94
C LEU A 41 14.23 -10.54 -12.32
N VAL A 42 13.25 -10.88 -13.16
CA VAL A 42 12.16 -9.96 -13.56
C VAL A 42 11.35 -9.51 -12.34
N HIS A 43 10.96 -10.46 -11.48
CA HIS A 43 10.25 -10.14 -10.25
C HIS A 43 11.08 -9.32 -9.27
N ASP A 44 12.38 -9.61 -9.15
CA ASP A 44 13.27 -8.86 -8.29
C ASP A 44 13.39 -7.41 -8.77
N VAL A 45 13.73 -7.17 -10.04
CA VAL A 45 13.86 -5.81 -10.59
C VAL A 45 12.57 -5.01 -10.40
N ALA A 46 11.42 -5.59 -10.73
CA ALA A 46 10.13 -4.93 -10.51
C ALA A 46 9.85 -4.67 -9.03
N GLY A 47 10.18 -5.63 -8.16
CA GLY A 47 10.05 -5.51 -6.70
C GLY A 47 10.93 -4.42 -6.10
N TRP A 48 12.17 -4.28 -6.59
CA TRP A 48 13.10 -3.23 -6.19
C TRP A 48 12.61 -1.85 -6.60
N VAL A 49 12.25 -1.68 -7.88
CA VAL A 49 11.75 -0.40 -8.40
C VAL A 49 10.47 0.01 -7.68
N SER A 50 9.49 -0.88 -7.57
CA SER A 50 8.23 -0.58 -6.89
C SER A 50 8.41 -0.32 -5.40
N GLY A 51 9.30 -1.05 -4.73
CA GLY A 51 9.63 -0.83 -3.32
C GLY A 51 10.31 0.53 -3.08
N LEU A 52 11.24 0.94 -3.95
CA LEU A 52 11.86 2.27 -3.88
C LEU A 52 10.83 3.40 -4.08
N LEU A 53 9.91 3.24 -5.04
CA LEU A 53 8.82 4.18 -5.26
C LEU A 53 7.88 4.26 -4.04
N ALA A 54 7.56 3.12 -3.43
CA ALA A 54 6.76 3.06 -2.21
C ALA A 54 7.42 3.83 -1.06
N VAL A 55 8.71 3.57 -0.80
CA VAL A 55 9.50 4.26 0.24
C VAL A 55 9.57 5.76 -0.04
N ALA A 56 9.95 6.16 -1.26
CA ALA A 56 10.11 7.56 -1.61
C ALA A 56 8.78 8.33 -1.47
N GLY A 57 7.68 7.76 -1.97
CA GLY A 57 6.36 8.38 -1.90
C GLY A 57 5.84 8.53 -0.48
N THR A 58 5.91 7.46 0.32
CA THR A 58 5.47 7.49 1.73
C THR A 58 6.35 8.40 2.60
N PHE A 59 7.67 8.42 2.36
CA PHE A 59 8.59 9.33 3.03
C PHE A 59 8.30 10.79 2.67
N ALA A 60 8.06 11.08 1.39
CA ALA A 60 7.68 12.41 0.93
C ALA A 60 6.39 12.88 1.64
N ALA A 61 5.39 12.02 1.80
CA ALA A 61 4.19 12.33 2.57
C ALA A 61 4.51 12.62 4.04
N ALA A 62 5.28 11.75 4.71
CA ALA A 62 5.64 11.92 6.13
C ALA A 62 6.39 13.23 6.37
N SER A 63 7.29 13.61 5.47
CA SER A 63 8.08 14.85 5.56
C SER A 63 7.25 16.12 5.39
N ALA A 64 6.03 16.02 4.85
CA ALA A 64 5.13 17.15 4.65
C ALA A 64 4.46 17.64 5.94
N PHE A 65 4.54 16.85 7.02
CA PHE A 65 3.86 17.13 8.28
C PHE A 65 4.85 17.51 9.38
N VAL A 66 4.40 18.35 10.30
CA VAL A 66 5.18 18.77 11.48
C VAL A 66 5.31 17.65 12.51
N SER A 67 6.28 17.78 13.41
CA SER A 67 6.43 16.83 14.52
C SER A 67 5.19 16.87 15.42
N GLY A 68 4.74 15.70 15.88
CA GLY A 68 3.55 15.55 16.71
C GLY A 68 2.26 15.28 15.94
N ASP A 69 2.20 15.60 14.63
CA ASP A 69 1.04 15.31 13.79
C ASP A 69 0.78 13.79 13.70
N TYR A 70 -0.47 13.37 13.89
CA TYR A 70 -0.88 11.98 13.75
C TYR A 70 -0.63 11.46 12.33
N LEU A 71 -0.84 12.28 11.30
CA LEU A 71 -0.60 11.86 9.91
C LEU A 71 0.90 11.66 9.63
N ARG A 72 1.79 12.42 10.29
CA ARG A 72 3.24 12.14 10.22
C ARG A 72 3.56 10.74 10.72
N LYS A 73 2.93 10.31 11.82
CA LYS A 73 3.12 8.97 12.40
C LYS A 73 2.57 7.88 11.48
N VAL A 74 1.39 8.10 10.88
CA VAL A 74 0.81 7.18 9.88
C VAL A 74 1.76 7.01 8.70
N TRP A 75 2.14 8.10 8.03
CA TRP A 75 3.01 8.02 6.85
C TRP A 75 4.42 7.53 7.20
N GLY A 76 4.94 7.87 8.38
CA GLY A 76 6.20 7.35 8.88
C GLY A 76 6.14 5.83 9.11
N GLY A 77 5.05 5.31 9.68
CA GLY A 77 4.83 3.87 9.82
C GLY A 77 4.74 3.15 8.48
N LEU A 78 4.03 3.72 7.50
CA LEU A 78 3.99 3.20 6.12
C LEU A 78 5.36 3.23 5.44
N THR A 79 6.15 4.28 5.68
CA THR A 79 7.53 4.40 5.17
C THR A 79 8.41 3.30 5.76
N ALA A 80 8.36 3.11 7.08
CA ALA A 80 9.09 2.05 7.76
C ALA A 80 8.67 0.66 7.23
N GLY A 81 7.37 0.43 7.07
CA GLY A 81 6.82 -0.80 6.49
C GLY A 81 7.33 -1.07 5.08
N ALA A 82 7.30 -0.06 4.20
CA ALA A 82 7.82 -0.16 2.84
C ALA A 82 9.33 -0.42 2.80
N ALA A 83 10.11 0.27 3.66
CA ALA A 83 11.56 0.11 3.73
C ALA A 83 11.95 -1.29 4.24
N LEU A 84 11.29 -1.79 5.28
CA LEU A 84 11.51 -3.14 5.79
C LEU A 84 11.08 -4.22 4.78
N SER A 85 10.01 -3.98 4.03
CA SER A 85 9.59 -4.85 2.92
C SER A 85 10.63 -4.89 1.80
N LEU A 86 11.26 -3.76 1.49
CA LEU A 86 12.36 -3.65 0.53
C LEU A 86 13.60 -4.41 1.02
N VAL A 87 13.97 -4.27 2.30
CA VAL A 87 15.06 -5.05 2.92
C VAL A 87 14.76 -6.56 2.88
N SER A 88 13.52 -6.97 3.14
CA SER A 88 13.12 -8.38 3.03
C SER A 88 13.25 -8.91 1.59
N ALA A 89 12.88 -8.10 0.60
CA ALA A 89 13.06 -8.42 -0.81
C ALA A 89 14.55 -8.50 -1.16
N ALA A 90 15.37 -7.59 -0.63
CA ALA A 90 16.81 -7.56 -0.80
C ALA A 90 17.50 -8.84 -0.35
N LEU A 91 17.22 -9.26 0.89
CA LEU A 91 17.80 -10.47 1.47
C LEU A 91 17.46 -11.70 0.63
N ARG A 92 16.21 -11.80 0.17
CA ARG A 92 15.75 -12.88 -0.70
C ARG A 92 16.44 -12.86 -2.06
N SER A 93 16.44 -11.70 -2.73
CA SER A 93 17.03 -11.52 -4.05
C SER A 93 18.53 -11.86 -4.02
N TYR A 94 19.27 -11.30 -3.06
CA TYR A 94 20.69 -11.58 -2.86
C TYR A 94 20.97 -13.08 -2.74
N TRP A 95 20.23 -13.80 -1.89
CA TRP A 95 20.42 -15.25 -1.73
C TRP A 95 20.14 -16.01 -3.04
N LEU A 96 19.02 -15.72 -3.70
CA LEU A 96 18.63 -16.45 -4.92
C LEU A 96 19.60 -16.23 -6.08
N HIS A 97 20.32 -15.10 -6.12
CA HIS A 97 21.35 -14.87 -7.14
C HIS A 97 22.73 -15.39 -6.75
N THR A 98 23.03 -15.52 -5.44
CA THR A 98 24.31 -16.05 -4.96
C THR A 98 24.34 -17.56 -4.83
N VAL A 99 23.19 -18.18 -4.50
CA VAL A 99 23.03 -19.62 -4.30
C VAL A 99 21.74 -20.09 -5.02
N PRO A 100 21.73 -20.09 -6.37
CA PRO A 100 20.51 -20.26 -7.17
C PRO A 100 19.85 -21.64 -7.00
N ASP A 101 20.63 -22.68 -6.71
CA ASP A 101 20.15 -24.06 -6.62
C ASP A 101 19.58 -24.41 -5.23
N VAL A 102 19.66 -23.48 -4.27
CA VAL A 102 19.21 -23.72 -2.89
C VAL A 102 18.04 -22.79 -2.55
N ALA A 103 16.91 -23.39 -2.21
CA ALA A 103 15.72 -22.66 -1.80
C ALA A 103 16.02 -21.70 -0.63
N PHE A 104 15.43 -20.50 -0.66
CA PHE A 104 15.62 -19.49 0.39
C PHE A 104 15.23 -19.98 1.79
N THR A 105 14.36 -20.99 1.91
CA THR A 105 13.96 -21.60 3.18
C THR A 105 15.11 -22.28 3.93
N ALA A 106 16.20 -22.61 3.23
CA ALA A 106 17.44 -23.12 3.82
C ALA A 106 18.51 -22.03 4.04
N SER A 107 18.20 -20.76 3.72
CA SER A 107 19.16 -19.66 3.82
C SER A 107 19.43 -19.29 5.29
N PRO A 108 20.69 -19.01 5.68
CA PRO A 108 21.00 -18.39 6.97
C PRO A 108 20.44 -16.96 7.09
N LEU A 109 20.00 -16.35 5.98
CA LEU A 109 19.34 -15.04 5.98
C LEU A 109 17.86 -15.10 6.37
N LEU A 110 17.27 -16.30 6.48
CA LEU A 110 15.86 -16.48 6.76
C LEU A 110 15.40 -15.84 8.09
N PRO A 111 16.13 -15.95 9.22
CA PRO A 111 15.74 -15.28 10.47
C PRO A 111 15.73 -13.75 10.36
N TYR A 112 16.69 -13.17 9.65
CA TYR A 112 16.74 -11.71 9.42
C TYR A 112 15.58 -11.25 8.54
N ARG A 113 15.28 -12.02 7.49
CA ARG A 113 14.10 -11.78 6.66
C ARG A 113 12.81 -11.89 7.48
N MET A 114 12.71 -12.86 8.39
CA MET A 114 11.56 -13.00 9.29
C MET A 114 11.35 -11.73 10.10
N VAL A 115 12.39 -11.22 10.77
CA VAL A 115 12.31 -9.98 11.54
C VAL A 115 11.87 -8.81 10.65
N ALA A 116 12.48 -8.65 9.47
CA ALA A 116 12.12 -7.58 8.55
C ALA A 116 10.65 -7.64 8.12
N VAL A 117 10.14 -8.84 7.76
CA VAL A 117 8.73 -9.00 7.33
C VAL A 117 7.76 -8.77 8.48
N VAL A 118 8.03 -9.32 9.67
CA VAL A 118 7.17 -9.15 10.84
C VAL A 118 7.08 -7.68 11.22
N LEU A 119 8.22 -6.98 11.30
CA LEU A 119 8.24 -5.55 11.61
C LEU A 119 7.59 -4.71 10.49
N ALA A 120 7.75 -5.08 9.22
CA ALA A 120 7.11 -4.39 8.11
C ALA A 120 5.57 -4.45 8.23
N ASN A 121 5.05 -5.63 8.52
CA ASN A 121 3.63 -5.88 8.73
C ASN A 121 3.09 -5.13 9.95
N ILE A 122 3.79 -5.21 11.10
CA ILE A 122 3.41 -4.47 12.31
C ILE A 122 3.36 -2.96 12.03
N ALA A 123 4.39 -2.39 11.40
CA ALA A 123 4.46 -0.97 11.11
C ALA A 123 3.32 -0.51 10.18
N THR A 124 3.04 -1.28 9.14
CA THR A 124 1.97 -0.98 8.17
C THR A 124 0.59 -1.10 8.81
N THR A 125 0.32 -2.21 9.51
CA THR A 125 -0.96 -2.43 10.18
C THR A 125 -1.20 -1.38 11.26
N TYR A 126 -0.19 -1.07 12.08
CA TYR A 126 -0.29 -0.01 13.09
C TYR A 126 -0.60 1.34 12.45
N ALA A 127 0.06 1.70 11.35
CA ALA A 127 -0.20 2.94 10.64
C ALA A 127 -1.65 3.03 10.13
N LEU A 128 -2.20 1.95 9.58
CA LEU A 128 -3.58 1.92 9.08
C LEU A 128 -4.61 1.97 10.23
N VAL A 129 -4.33 1.30 11.36
CA VAL A 129 -5.16 1.41 12.56
C VAL A 129 -5.15 2.84 13.10
N LEU A 130 -3.96 3.45 13.19
CA LEU A 130 -3.81 4.83 13.63
C LEU A 130 -4.54 5.80 12.68
N LEU A 131 -4.49 5.56 11.37
CA LEU A 131 -5.24 6.34 10.38
C LEU A 131 -6.75 6.24 10.61
N ALA A 132 -7.28 5.02 10.80
CA ALA A 132 -8.70 4.80 11.09
C ALA A 132 -9.13 5.48 12.39
N MET A 133 -8.29 5.44 13.44
CA MET A 133 -8.51 6.16 14.70
C MET A 133 -8.51 7.68 14.48
N THR A 134 -7.59 8.19 13.67
CA THR A 134 -7.47 9.62 13.35
C THR A 134 -8.75 10.12 12.67
N TYR A 135 -9.30 9.37 11.70
CA TYR A 135 -10.58 9.72 11.06
C TYR A 135 -11.76 9.73 12.03
N ARG A 136 -11.80 8.75 12.93
CA ARG A 136 -12.83 8.69 13.96
C ARG A 136 -12.76 9.90 14.90
N GLN A 137 -11.56 10.30 15.31
CA GLN A 137 -11.36 11.46 16.19
C GLN A 137 -11.61 12.79 15.49
N SER A 138 -11.30 12.90 14.20
CA SER A 138 -11.54 14.12 13.41
C SER A 138 -12.99 14.29 12.96
N GLY A 139 -13.90 13.39 13.34
CA GLY A 139 -15.30 13.41 12.90
C GLY A 139 -15.50 13.09 11.42
N LEU A 140 -14.47 12.59 10.71
CA LEU A 140 -14.56 12.16 9.31
C LEU A 140 -15.20 10.76 9.22
N GLN A 141 -16.30 10.57 9.92
CA GLN A 141 -17.06 9.32 9.90
C GLN A 141 -18.06 9.35 8.75
N PRO A 142 -18.02 8.37 7.83
CA PRO A 142 -19.05 8.25 6.81
C PRO A 142 -20.41 8.04 7.47
N PRO A 143 -21.47 8.71 7.01
CA PRO A 143 -22.81 8.44 7.50
C PRO A 143 -23.13 6.96 7.27
N SER A 144 -23.76 6.33 8.27
CA SER A 144 -24.13 4.93 8.17
C SER A 144 -25.17 4.78 7.05
N SER A 145 -24.79 4.09 5.97
CA SER A 145 -25.67 3.80 4.85
C SER A 145 -25.66 2.28 4.56
N PRO A 146 -26.73 1.73 3.95
CA PRO A 146 -26.73 0.33 3.54
C PRO A 146 -25.55 -0.04 2.64
N ARG A 147 -25.12 0.88 1.76
CA ARG A 147 -23.97 0.70 0.87
C ARG A 147 -22.66 0.59 1.65
N THR A 148 -22.45 1.46 2.63
CA THR A 148 -21.26 1.42 3.50
C THR A 148 -21.22 0.13 4.32
N LYS A 149 -22.37 -0.30 4.87
CA LYS A 149 -22.49 -1.58 5.60
C LYS A 149 -22.20 -2.78 4.70
N ALA A 150 -22.72 -2.77 3.46
CA ALA A 150 -22.45 -3.82 2.48
C ALA A 150 -20.96 -3.87 2.10
N LEU A 151 -20.31 -2.74 1.87
CA LEU A 151 -18.87 -2.68 1.58
C LEU A 151 -18.05 -3.25 2.76
N TRP A 152 -18.43 -2.93 3.99
CA TRP A 152 -17.79 -3.46 5.20
C TRP A 152 -17.98 -4.98 5.31
N ALA A 153 -19.20 -5.47 5.08
CA ALA A 153 -19.48 -6.91 5.08
C ALA A 153 -18.69 -7.65 3.99
N VAL A 154 -18.63 -7.11 2.77
CA VAL A 154 -17.89 -7.71 1.65
C VAL A 154 -16.39 -7.79 1.96
N THR A 155 -15.79 -6.70 2.44
CA THR A 155 -14.36 -6.69 2.81
C THR A 155 -14.06 -7.61 3.98
N ALA A 156 -14.94 -7.67 4.99
CA ALA A 156 -14.83 -8.60 6.09
C ALA A 156 -14.87 -10.07 5.64
N ILE A 157 -15.86 -10.42 4.82
CA ILE A 157 -15.99 -11.77 4.27
C ILE A 157 -14.77 -12.11 3.40
N ALA A 158 -14.30 -11.18 2.56
CA ALA A 158 -13.11 -11.38 1.75
C ALA A 158 -11.85 -11.62 2.59
N ALA A 159 -11.65 -10.84 3.66
CA ALA A 159 -10.53 -11.02 4.59
C ALA A 159 -10.56 -12.40 5.24
N LEU A 160 -11.74 -12.85 5.69
CA LEU A 160 -11.89 -14.18 6.30
C LEU A 160 -11.71 -15.31 5.27
N ALA A 161 -12.28 -15.16 4.08
CA ALA A 161 -12.21 -16.16 3.01
C ALA A 161 -10.77 -16.37 2.52
N VAL A 162 -9.98 -15.31 2.40
CA VAL A 162 -8.57 -15.40 1.99
C VAL A 162 -7.67 -15.78 3.16
N GLY A 163 -7.90 -15.21 4.34
CA GLY A 163 -7.02 -15.38 5.50
C GLY A 163 -7.14 -16.73 6.19
N ILE A 164 -8.36 -17.20 6.48
CA ILE A 164 -8.56 -18.41 7.30
C ILE A 164 -7.90 -19.65 6.69
N PRO A 165 -8.09 -19.99 5.40
CA PRO A 165 -7.49 -21.20 4.87
C PRO A 165 -5.96 -21.13 4.84
N SER A 166 -5.39 -19.94 4.62
CA SER A 166 -3.94 -19.70 4.74
C SER A 166 -3.45 -19.94 6.18
N LEU A 167 -4.12 -19.36 7.18
CA LEU A 167 -3.77 -19.57 8.60
C LEU A 167 -3.84 -21.04 9.01
N VAL A 168 -4.91 -21.75 8.62
CA VAL A 168 -5.06 -23.18 8.90
C VAL A 168 -3.94 -24.00 8.26
N THR A 169 -3.59 -23.69 7.02
CA THR A 169 -2.51 -24.36 6.30
C THR A 169 -1.17 -24.14 7.00
N GLU A 170 -0.86 -22.92 7.42
CA GLU A 170 0.42 -22.59 8.06
C GLU A 170 0.53 -23.17 9.47
N VAL A 171 -0.57 -23.19 10.25
CA VAL A 171 -0.59 -23.87 11.55
C VAL A 171 -0.36 -25.37 11.38
N ARG A 172 -0.98 -26.00 10.37
CA ARG A 172 -0.75 -27.42 10.07
C ARG A 172 0.69 -27.69 9.65
N ASN A 173 1.26 -26.86 8.77
CA ASN A 173 2.64 -26.99 8.31
C ASN A 173 3.66 -26.80 9.45
N LEU A 174 3.36 -25.91 10.40
CA LEU A 174 4.16 -25.72 11.60
C LEU A 174 4.07 -26.95 12.52
N ALA A 175 2.86 -27.47 12.75
CA ALA A 175 2.63 -28.63 13.60
C ALA A 175 3.23 -29.92 13.02
N SER A 176 3.26 -30.07 11.69
CA SER A 176 3.85 -31.22 11.00
C SER A 176 5.36 -31.11 10.79
N GLY A 177 5.97 -29.96 11.10
CA GLY A 177 7.40 -29.72 10.88
C GLY A 177 7.82 -29.59 9.42
N VAL A 178 6.86 -29.47 8.49
CA VAL A 178 7.12 -29.30 7.04
C VAL A 178 7.82 -27.97 6.74
N ASN A 179 7.41 -26.91 7.43
CA ASN A 179 8.02 -25.59 7.32
C ASN A 179 8.94 -25.31 8.51
N SER A 180 10.06 -24.63 8.25
CA SER A 180 10.86 -24.07 9.34
C SER A 180 10.03 -23.05 10.13
N ALA A 181 10.23 -23.00 11.46
CA ALA A 181 9.51 -22.05 12.31
C ALA A 181 9.57 -20.60 11.80
N PRO A 182 10.71 -20.08 11.29
CA PRO A 182 10.75 -18.75 10.70
C PRO A 182 9.83 -18.55 9.50
N SER A 183 9.73 -19.53 8.59
CA SER A 183 8.83 -19.46 7.44
C SER A 183 7.37 -19.42 7.86
N ALA A 184 6.98 -20.26 8.83
CA ALA A 184 5.62 -20.27 9.36
C ALA A 184 5.26 -18.94 10.03
N VAL A 185 6.17 -18.37 10.85
CA VAL A 185 5.97 -17.06 11.48
C VAL A 185 5.81 -15.95 10.44
N ILE A 186 6.62 -15.94 9.38
CA ILE A 186 6.47 -14.99 8.26
C ILE A 186 5.09 -15.08 7.65
N SER A 187 4.65 -16.29 7.32
CA SER A 187 3.34 -16.49 6.67
C SER A 187 2.21 -16.06 7.60
N LEU A 188 2.20 -16.50 8.86
CA LEU A 188 1.17 -16.14 9.84
C LEU A 188 1.09 -14.62 10.06
N ALA A 189 2.24 -13.96 10.27
CA ALA A 189 2.29 -12.52 10.48
C ALA A 189 1.81 -11.73 9.26
N SER A 190 2.18 -12.16 8.06
CA SER A 190 1.70 -11.54 6.81
C SER A 190 0.20 -11.73 6.66
N THR A 191 -0.31 -12.97 6.77
CA THR A 191 -1.74 -13.26 6.63
C THR A 191 -2.60 -12.45 7.61
N LEU A 192 -2.19 -12.32 8.87
CA LEU A 192 -2.92 -11.51 9.87
C LEU A 192 -2.89 -10.00 9.53
N ALA A 193 -1.75 -9.50 9.06
CA ALA A 193 -1.60 -8.10 8.66
C ALA A 193 -2.42 -7.79 7.40
N ASP A 194 -2.45 -8.71 6.43
CA ASP A 194 -3.24 -8.60 5.21
C ASP A 194 -4.73 -8.63 5.55
N MET A 195 -5.19 -9.58 6.36
CA MET A 195 -6.58 -9.62 6.86
C MET A 195 -6.97 -8.27 7.48
N THR A 196 -6.13 -7.74 8.38
CA THR A 196 -6.39 -6.45 9.03
C THR A 196 -6.42 -5.31 8.02
N THR A 197 -5.50 -5.29 7.06
CA THR A 197 -5.46 -4.30 5.98
C THR A 197 -6.74 -4.34 5.16
N ILE A 198 -7.21 -5.54 4.78
CA ILE A 198 -8.45 -5.74 4.02
C ILE A 198 -9.66 -5.25 4.80
N PHE A 199 -9.76 -5.57 6.09
CA PHE A 199 -10.81 -5.02 6.97
C PHE A 199 -10.82 -3.49 6.98
N LEU A 200 -9.64 -2.86 6.90
CA LEU A 200 -9.48 -1.41 6.89
C LEU A 200 -9.66 -0.77 5.50
N VAL A 201 -9.73 -1.54 4.41
CA VAL A 201 -9.99 -1.00 3.06
C VAL A 201 -11.35 -0.32 3.00
N ALA A 202 -12.42 -0.94 3.53
CA ALA A 202 -13.77 -0.36 3.51
C ALA A 202 -13.86 1.03 4.16
N PRO A 203 -13.38 1.24 5.41
CA PRO A 203 -13.41 2.57 6.00
C PRO A 203 -12.52 3.58 5.25
N ILE A 204 -11.35 3.17 4.74
CA ILE A 204 -10.48 4.06 3.95
C ILE A 204 -11.17 4.52 2.66
N LEU A 205 -11.78 3.60 1.91
CA LEU A 205 -12.51 3.92 0.68
C LEU A 205 -13.76 4.77 0.95
N SER A 206 -14.42 4.56 2.09
CA SER A 206 -15.57 5.37 2.50
C SER A 206 -15.16 6.82 2.78
N VAL A 207 -14.01 7.04 3.42
CA VAL A 207 -13.44 8.38 3.61
C VAL A 207 -13.01 8.99 2.28
N ALA A 208 -12.39 8.21 1.39
CA ALA A 208 -12.06 8.66 0.02
C ALA A 208 -13.30 9.19 -0.71
N TYR A 209 -14.42 8.49 -0.59
CA TYR A 209 -15.70 8.85 -1.20
C TYR A 209 -16.36 10.09 -0.56
N MET A 210 -16.18 10.30 0.76
CA MET A 210 -16.62 11.55 1.42
C MET A 210 -15.84 12.75 0.91
N LEU A 211 -14.54 12.59 0.71
CA LEU A 211 -13.64 13.64 0.24
C LEU A 211 -13.67 13.84 -1.28
N ARG A 212 -14.60 13.16 -1.98
CA ARG A 212 -14.68 13.17 -3.46
C ARG A 212 -14.77 14.60 -4.00
N GLY A 213 -14.09 14.83 -5.13
CA GLY A 213 -13.93 16.16 -5.72
C GLY A 213 -12.72 16.95 -5.19
N GLY A 214 -12.16 16.57 -4.04
CA GLY A 214 -10.91 17.12 -3.51
C GLY A 214 -9.66 16.35 -3.94
N ARG A 215 -8.50 17.00 -3.87
CA ARG A 215 -7.19 16.36 -4.15
C ARG A 215 -6.87 15.21 -3.19
N LEU A 216 -7.33 15.32 -1.94
CA LEU A 216 -7.14 14.29 -0.91
C LEU A 216 -7.91 13.00 -1.20
N ALA A 217 -9.01 13.03 -1.96
CA ALA A 217 -9.71 11.79 -2.33
C ALA A 217 -8.79 10.80 -3.06
N TRP A 218 -7.93 11.31 -3.94
CA TRP A 218 -7.04 10.48 -4.75
C TRP A 218 -5.95 9.79 -3.93
N VAL A 219 -5.52 10.39 -2.82
CA VAL A 219 -4.61 9.75 -1.85
C VAL A 219 -5.25 8.46 -1.33
N TRP A 220 -6.50 8.57 -0.89
CA TRP A 220 -7.21 7.46 -0.26
C TRP A 220 -7.71 6.42 -1.26
N TRP A 221 -8.03 6.83 -2.50
CA TRP A 221 -8.27 5.88 -3.60
C TRP A 221 -7.02 5.07 -3.93
N ALA A 222 -5.86 5.71 -4.07
CA ALA A 222 -4.61 4.99 -4.32
C ALA A 222 -4.26 4.03 -3.17
N MET A 223 -4.43 4.48 -1.91
CA MET A 223 -4.22 3.65 -0.72
C MET A 223 -5.18 2.44 -0.67
N GLY A 224 -6.48 2.66 -0.91
CA GLY A 224 -7.46 1.59 -0.90
C GLY A 224 -7.29 0.60 -2.05
N LEU A 225 -6.93 1.08 -3.24
CA LEU A 225 -6.58 0.22 -4.38
C LEU A 225 -5.30 -0.59 -4.11
N SER A 226 -4.29 0.00 -3.46
CA SER A 226 -3.11 -0.73 -3.00
C SER A 226 -3.52 -1.91 -2.11
N GLY A 227 -4.34 -1.68 -1.09
CA GLY A 227 -4.85 -2.74 -0.22
C GLY A 227 -5.64 -3.82 -0.98
N ALA A 228 -6.48 -3.42 -1.94
CA ALA A 228 -7.23 -4.36 -2.78
C ALA A 228 -6.31 -5.21 -3.69
N THR A 229 -5.22 -4.65 -4.21
CA THR A 229 -4.25 -5.43 -5.00
C THR A 229 -3.47 -6.44 -4.18
N TRP A 230 -3.20 -6.14 -2.89
CA TRP A 230 -2.60 -7.11 -1.96
C TRP A 230 -3.52 -8.31 -1.71
N LEU A 231 -4.82 -8.07 -1.50
CA LEU A 231 -5.82 -9.15 -1.39
C LEU A 231 -5.77 -10.11 -2.59
N LEU A 232 -5.72 -9.56 -3.81
CA LEU A 232 -5.66 -10.37 -5.03
C LEU A 232 -4.30 -11.09 -5.17
N TYR A 233 -3.22 -10.43 -4.76
CA TYR A 233 -1.89 -11.04 -4.70
C TYR A 233 -1.86 -12.23 -3.74
N ASP A 234 -2.50 -12.17 -2.58
CA ASP A 234 -2.52 -13.28 -1.62
C ASP A 234 -3.39 -14.43 -2.10
N ALA A 235 -4.51 -14.12 -2.75
CA ALA A 235 -5.37 -15.10 -3.40
C ALA A 235 -4.72 -15.78 -4.63
N ARG A 236 -3.53 -15.35 -5.07
CA ARG A 236 -2.90 -15.82 -6.32
C ARG A 236 -2.82 -17.34 -6.44
N VAL A 237 -2.54 -18.05 -5.35
CA VAL A 237 -2.37 -19.52 -5.37
C VAL A 237 -3.68 -20.22 -5.71
N TRP A 238 -4.81 -19.66 -5.29
CA TRP A 238 -6.14 -20.23 -5.57
C TRP A 238 -6.75 -19.69 -6.86
N LEU A 239 -6.35 -18.48 -7.27
CA LEU A 239 -6.78 -17.89 -8.52
C LEU A 239 -6.02 -18.45 -9.72
N ALA A 240 -4.76 -18.86 -9.55
CA ALA A 240 -3.92 -19.34 -10.65
C ALA A 240 -4.51 -20.55 -11.41
N PRO A 241 -5.10 -21.58 -10.75
CA PRO A 241 -5.78 -22.68 -11.45
C PRO A 241 -7.02 -22.26 -12.26
N LEU A 242 -7.55 -21.05 -12.04
CA LEU A 242 -8.68 -20.51 -12.80
C LEU A 242 -8.24 -19.79 -14.08
N LEU A 243 -6.94 -19.54 -14.25
CA LEU A 243 -6.39 -18.95 -15.46
C LEU A 243 -6.15 -20.03 -16.51
N PRO A 244 -6.30 -19.72 -17.81
CA PRO A 244 -5.96 -20.66 -18.87
C PRO A 244 -4.46 -20.97 -18.86
N GLY A 245 -4.10 -22.24 -19.02
CA GLY A 245 -2.72 -22.71 -19.12
C GLY A 245 -2.22 -23.39 -17.85
N ASP A 246 -0.90 -23.34 -17.64
CA ASP A 246 -0.25 -23.93 -16.47
C ASP A 246 -0.47 -23.06 -15.21
N ALA A 247 -0.86 -23.71 -14.11
CA ALA A 247 -1.18 -23.02 -12.86
C ALA A 247 0.06 -22.38 -12.21
N ALA A 248 1.26 -22.94 -12.38
CA ALA A 248 2.48 -22.33 -11.84
C ALA A 248 2.80 -21.03 -12.58
N HIS A 249 2.69 -21.03 -13.91
CA HIS A 249 2.81 -19.80 -14.70
C HIS A 249 1.73 -18.77 -14.35
N GLY A 250 0.48 -19.21 -14.17
CA GLY A 250 -0.62 -18.36 -13.71
C GLY A 250 -0.33 -17.67 -12.36
N ALA A 251 0.32 -18.38 -11.43
CA ALA A 251 0.71 -17.82 -10.14
C ALA A 251 1.80 -16.75 -10.28
N GLU A 252 2.75 -16.91 -11.21
CA GLU A 252 3.78 -15.90 -11.48
C GLU A 252 3.20 -14.65 -12.19
N LEU A 253 2.23 -14.82 -13.09
CA LEU A 253 1.48 -13.69 -13.67
C LEU A 253 0.75 -12.88 -12.58
N LEU A 254 0.05 -13.56 -11.68
CA LEU A 254 -0.64 -12.92 -10.56
C LEU A 254 0.33 -12.34 -9.51
N ARG A 255 1.56 -12.86 -9.41
CA ARG A 255 2.61 -12.30 -8.54
C ARG A 255 2.93 -10.84 -8.88
N THR A 256 2.69 -10.41 -10.12
CA THR A 256 2.90 -9.02 -10.56
C THR A 256 2.01 -8.02 -9.82
N LEU A 257 0.88 -8.45 -9.24
CA LEU A 257 -0.03 -7.59 -8.46
C LEU A 257 0.66 -6.92 -7.27
N ARG A 258 1.73 -7.53 -6.74
CA ARG A 258 2.60 -6.92 -5.72
C ARG A 258 3.18 -5.58 -6.17
N THR A 259 3.57 -5.49 -7.45
CA THR A 259 4.14 -4.27 -8.04
C THR A 259 3.10 -3.15 -8.02
N SER A 260 1.87 -3.44 -8.46
CA SER A 260 0.76 -2.47 -8.36
C SER A 260 0.53 -2.00 -6.92
N GLY A 261 0.48 -2.92 -5.96
CA GLY A 261 0.28 -2.56 -4.54
C GLY A 261 1.33 -1.59 -4.03
N LEU A 262 2.60 -1.89 -4.26
CA LEU A 262 3.72 -1.03 -3.83
C LEU A 262 3.72 0.33 -4.55
N VAL A 263 3.53 0.35 -5.87
CA VAL A 263 3.52 1.60 -6.64
C VAL A 263 2.33 2.48 -6.26
N LEU A 264 1.15 1.90 -6.03
CA LEU A 264 -0.04 2.63 -5.58
C LEU A 264 0.15 3.23 -4.18
N LEU A 265 0.83 2.52 -3.27
CA LEU A 265 1.20 3.05 -1.97
C LEU A 265 2.16 4.25 -2.10
N GLY A 266 3.17 4.14 -2.96
CA GLY A 266 4.07 5.25 -3.27
C GLY A 266 3.33 6.45 -3.87
N LEU A 267 2.43 6.19 -4.81
CA LEU A 267 1.57 7.21 -5.42
C LEU A 267 0.69 7.91 -4.38
N ALA A 268 0.08 7.16 -3.46
CA ALA A 268 -0.72 7.73 -2.38
C ALA A 268 0.10 8.75 -1.57
N GLY A 269 1.34 8.40 -1.21
CA GLY A 269 2.23 9.30 -0.49
C GLY A 269 2.62 10.54 -1.30
N TRP A 270 2.93 10.38 -2.59
CA TRP A 270 3.22 11.51 -3.47
C TRP A 270 2.03 12.47 -3.62
N LEU A 271 0.82 11.92 -3.77
CA LEU A 271 -0.42 12.70 -3.85
C LEU A 271 -0.68 13.45 -2.53
N GLN A 272 -0.40 12.83 -1.38
CA GLN A 272 -0.52 13.48 -0.08
C GLN A 272 0.41 14.68 0.02
N ARG A 273 1.70 14.50 -0.32
CA ARG A 273 2.68 15.59 -0.33
C ARG A 273 2.23 16.73 -1.25
N SER A 274 1.72 16.38 -2.44
CA SER A 274 1.27 17.33 -3.45
C SER A 274 0.01 18.10 -3.05
N ALA A 275 -0.89 17.47 -2.30
CA ALA A 275 -2.11 18.09 -1.78
C ALA A 275 -1.79 19.15 -0.71
N LEU A 276 -0.70 18.97 0.04
CA LEU A 276 -0.18 19.91 1.04
C LEU A 276 0.76 20.98 0.46
N GLY A 277 0.69 21.26 -0.85
CA GLY A 277 1.53 22.25 -1.51
C GLY A 277 1.51 23.64 -0.83
N PRO A 278 2.45 24.53 -1.14
CA PRO A 278 2.63 25.80 -0.44
C PRO A 278 1.29 26.52 -0.31
N GLN A 279 0.78 26.65 0.92
CA GLN A 279 -0.33 27.55 1.16
C GLN A 279 0.18 28.94 0.76
N LYS A 280 -0.50 29.60 -0.18
CA LYS A 280 -0.31 31.03 -0.36
C LYS A 280 -0.62 31.64 1.00
N VAL A 281 0.39 32.11 1.70
CA VAL A 281 0.20 32.99 2.85
C VAL A 281 -0.46 34.21 2.23
N GLU A 282 -1.79 34.30 2.35
CA GLU A 282 -2.48 35.55 2.06
C GLU A 282 -1.84 36.57 2.99
N ALA A 283 -1.15 37.55 2.39
CA ALA A 283 -0.59 38.65 3.14
C ALA A 283 -1.71 39.19 4.03
N PRO A 284 -1.46 39.42 5.34
CA PRO A 284 -2.49 39.95 6.21
C PRO A 284 -3.10 41.15 5.51
N GLU A 285 -4.42 41.10 5.27
CA GLU A 285 -5.15 42.23 4.72
C GLU A 285 -4.68 43.44 5.51
N ALA A 286 -4.05 44.40 4.83
CA ALA A 286 -3.65 45.65 5.43
C ALA A 286 -4.95 46.23 5.97
N SER A 287 -5.19 46.05 7.27
CA SER A 287 -6.35 46.55 7.96
C SER A 287 -6.38 48.02 7.64
N LEU A 288 -7.36 48.42 6.83
CA LEU A 288 -7.63 49.80 6.48
C LEU A 288 -7.91 50.53 7.79
N ASN A 289 -6.84 51.02 8.42
CA ASN A 289 -6.84 52.08 9.40
C ASN A 289 -7.24 53.37 8.66
N THR A 290 -8.47 53.42 8.16
CA THR A 290 -9.17 54.69 7.89
C THR A 290 -9.96 55.01 9.15
N SER A 291 -9.22 55.26 10.24
CA SER A 291 -9.73 55.96 11.40
C SER A 291 -9.97 57.42 10.99
N ALA A 292 -11.26 57.77 10.98
CA ALA A 292 -11.81 59.02 11.48
C ALA A 292 -10.80 60.17 11.70
N GLY A 293 -10.86 61.18 10.84
CA GLY A 293 -10.08 62.40 11.01
C GLY A 293 -10.55 63.53 10.10
N MET A 294 -11.83 63.93 10.21
CA MET A 294 -12.26 65.30 9.86
C MET A 294 -13.36 65.72 10.83
N SER A 295 -12.93 66.31 11.94
CA SER A 295 -13.67 67.29 12.74
C SER A 295 -13.48 68.68 12.16
#